data_AF-A0A6A5RIQ8-F1
#
_entry.id   AF-A0A6A5RIQ8-F1
#
_cell.length_a   1.000
_cell.length_b   1.000
_cell.length_c   1.000
_cell.angle_alpha   90.00
_cell.angle_beta   90.00
_cell.angle_gamma   90.00
#
_symmetry.space_group_name_H-M   'P 1'
#
loop_
_entity.id
_entity.type
_entity.pdbx_description
1 polymer ?
#
loop_
_entity_poly.entity_id
_entity_poly.type
_entity_poly.pdbx_seq_one_letter_code
_entity_poly.pdbx_strand_id
1 'polypeptide(L)'
;MWWWCSGKYVSSNDALELLACVQELKHLNRLEVTMMKRNVDLFVSAFEAVEDVRTLLLPGINTLVVTSAAAFLASHCPDLRHLVVEDGPSCMIETYLNVPTRLLPLHPQLVGSQRTYPQLTHFDTTAKWSAEEIAALVPCFPSLQHLHMRSDAFCYHASIFTIMQLLGHNLRDLKTLKLNKVGNLDVGFRAVWKRSITACSTEAQRRVLWLHNEVHRVQAENNVVRLAFASIERLRECWLGNERVARRLAGCSGNDDLSWVWERKREDIDVCTNHSEWANYRAEKEAVVVCSEVCT
;
A
#
# COMPACT_ATOMS: atom_id res chain seq x y z
N MET A 1 14.75 3.27 -14.67
CA MET A 1 14.69 1.84 -14.31
C MET A 1 16.12 1.34 -14.16
N TRP A 2 16.58 1.10 -12.92
CA TRP A 2 17.91 0.56 -12.66
C TRP A 2 17.74 -0.84 -12.08
N TRP A 3 18.33 -1.83 -12.74
CA TRP A 3 18.08 -3.25 -12.47
C TRP A 3 19.28 -3.88 -11.78
N TRP A 4 19.15 -4.24 -10.49
CA TRP A 4 20.20 -4.94 -9.75
C TRP A 4 20.03 -6.46 -9.93
N CYS A 5 20.49 -6.98 -11.07
CA CYS A 5 20.51 -8.42 -11.35
C CYS A 5 21.78 -8.85 -12.08
N SER A 6 22.92 -8.82 -11.40
CA SER A 6 24.01 -9.77 -11.71
C SER A 6 24.80 -9.97 -10.40
N GLY A 7 25.00 -11.16 -9.85
CA GLY A 7 25.16 -12.48 -10.46
C GLY A 7 26.63 -12.89 -10.45
N LYS A 8 27.54 -11.92 -10.58
CA LYS A 8 28.98 -12.08 -10.39
C LYS A 8 29.40 -11.01 -9.39
N TYR A 9 30.14 -11.36 -8.34
CA TYR A 9 30.54 -10.46 -7.26
C TYR A 9 31.10 -9.14 -7.81
N VAL A 10 30.26 -8.12 -7.73
CA VAL A 10 30.51 -6.72 -8.02
C VAL A 10 31.06 -6.13 -6.71
N SER A 11 32.18 -5.42 -6.76
CA SER A 11 32.91 -4.87 -5.61
C SER A 11 32.01 -3.98 -4.75
N SER A 12 32.29 -3.83 -3.46
CA SER A 12 31.61 -2.82 -2.61
C SER A 12 31.75 -1.39 -3.18
N ASN A 13 32.80 -1.14 -3.95
CA ASN A 13 33.01 0.14 -4.63
C ASN A 13 31.92 0.44 -5.68
N ASP A 14 31.35 -0.56 -6.34
CA ASP A 14 30.33 -0.34 -7.35
C ASP A 14 29.02 0.21 -6.76
N ALA A 15 28.74 -0.08 -5.47
CA ALA A 15 27.61 0.53 -4.77
C ALA A 15 27.84 2.04 -4.58
N LEU A 16 29.06 2.45 -4.25
CA LEU A 16 29.44 3.85 -4.10
C LEU A 16 29.46 4.59 -5.45
N GLU A 17 30.04 3.96 -6.48
CA GLU A 17 30.07 4.51 -7.84
C GLU A 17 28.66 4.71 -8.40
N LEU A 18 27.73 3.80 -8.08
CA LEU A 18 26.33 3.97 -8.46
C LEU A 18 25.70 5.20 -7.79
N LEU A 19 25.88 5.37 -6.47
CA LEU A 19 25.37 6.55 -5.77
C LEU A 19 25.96 7.84 -6.35
N ALA A 20 27.27 7.85 -6.63
CA ALA A 20 27.95 8.97 -7.27
C ALA A 20 27.37 9.27 -8.66
N CYS A 21 27.15 8.25 -9.48
CA CYS A 21 26.52 8.41 -10.80
C CYS A 21 25.11 9.00 -10.70
N VAL A 22 24.31 8.56 -9.71
CA VAL A 22 22.97 9.12 -9.47
C VAL A 22 23.05 10.59 -9.05
N GLN A 23 24.03 10.98 -8.22
CA GLN A 23 24.24 12.38 -7.82
C GLN A 23 24.59 13.31 -8.99
N GLU A 24 25.24 12.79 -10.03
CA GLU A 24 25.55 13.56 -11.24
C GLU A 24 24.31 13.87 -12.09
N LEU A 25 23.23 13.11 -11.93
CA LEU A 25 21.97 13.28 -12.66
C LEU A 25 21.11 14.39 -12.02
N LYS A 26 21.51 15.65 -12.20
CA LYS A 26 20.92 16.84 -11.55
C LYS A 26 19.40 17.05 -11.74
N HIS A 27 18.79 16.40 -12.73
CA HIS A 27 17.35 16.50 -13.01
C HIS A 27 16.57 15.24 -12.61
N LEU A 28 17.25 14.22 -12.06
CA LEU A 28 16.60 13.00 -11.60
C LEU A 28 15.80 13.32 -10.33
N ASN A 29 14.50 13.07 -10.38
CA ASN A 29 13.58 13.30 -9.26
C ASN A 29 12.89 12.01 -8.77
N ARG A 30 12.94 10.95 -9.59
CA ARG A 30 12.34 9.66 -9.34
C ARG A 30 13.40 8.59 -9.51
N LEU A 31 13.58 7.78 -8.47
CA LEU A 31 14.48 6.64 -8.47
C LEU A 31 13.69 5.35 -8.27
N GLU A 32 13.96 4.36 -9.11
CA GLU A 32 13.36 3.03 -9.01
C GLU A 32 14.49 1.99 -8.90
N VAL A 33 14.51 1.24 -7.80
CA VAL A 33 15.55 0.25 -7.50
C VAL A 33 14.92 -1.10 -7.17
N THR A 34 15.20 -2.09 -8.00
CA THR A 34 14.86 -3.47 -7.72
C THR A 34 16.11 -4.19 -7.27
N MET A 35 16.11 -4.71 -6.04
CA MET A 35 17.24 -5.40 -5.43
C MET A 35 16.81 -6.68 -4.72
N MET A 36 17.69 -7.69 -4.75
CA MET A 36 17.53 -8.94 -3.99
C MET A 36 18.21 -8.82 -2.62
N LYS A 37 17.70 -9.51 -1.60
CA LYS A 37 18.26 -9.46 -0.24
C LYS A 37 19.76 -9.78 -0.15
N ARG A 38 20.26 -10.70 -0.98
CA ARG A 38 21.71 -11.05 -1.03
C ARG A 38 22.62 -9.89 -1.43
N ASN A 39 22.07 -8.82 -2.01
CA ASN A 39 22.83 -7.65 -2.42
C ASN A 39 22.92 -6.61 -1.29
N VAL A 40 22.14 -6.74 -0.22
CA VAL A 40 22.18 -5.83 0.94
C VAL A 40 23.57 -5.83 1.58
N ASP A 41 24.21 -7.00 1.71
CA ASP A 41 25.54 -7.12 2.32
C ASP A 41 26.61 -6.27 1.60
N LEU A 42 26.51 -6.14 0.27
CA LEU A 42 27.41 -5.28 -0.51
C LEU A 42 27.30 -3.81 -0.09
N PHE A 43 26.07 -3.34 0.14
CA PHE A 43 25.80 -1.98 0.59
C PHE A 43 26.21 -1.75 2.04
N VAL A 44 26.00 -2.75 2.91
CA VAL A 44 26.47 -2.68 4.31
C VAL A 44 27.97 -2.44 4.33
N SER A 45 28.75 -3.31 3.68
CA SER A 45 30.21 -3.17 3.63
C SER A 45 30.67 -1.88 2.96
N ALA A 46 30.00 -1.45 1.88
CA ALA A 46 30.33 -0.21 1.18
C ALA A 46 30.10 1.01 2.06
N PHE A 47 28.95 1.10 2.74
CA PHE A 47 28.57 2.27 3.51
C PHE A 47 29.31 2.36 4.85
N GLU A 48 29.63 1.22 5.49
CA GLU A 48 30.47 1.19 6.68
C GLU A 48 31.88 1.76 6.43
N ALA A 49 32.38 1.68 5.19
CA ALA A 49 33.69 2.19 4.81
C ALA A 49 33.70 3.71 4.52
N VAL A 50 32.55 4.38 4.48
CA VAL A 50 32.42 5.80 4.14
C VAL A 50 32.33 6.66 5.40
N GLU A 51 33.27 7.57 5.58
CA GLU A 51 33.24 8.54 6.69
C GLU A 51 32.33 9.75 6.41
N ASP A 52 32.32 10.26 5.16
CA ASP A 52 31.49 11.41 4.79
C ASP A 52 30.12 10.97 4.27
N VAL A 53 29.11 11.08 5.14
CA VAL A 53 27.70 10.80 4.87
C VAL A 53 27.16 11.55 3.66
N ARG A 54 27.69 12.74 3.33
CA ARG A 54 27.20 13.53 2.20
C ARG A 54 27.34 12.78 0.88
N THR A 55 28.37 11.95 0.77
CA THR A 55 28.60 11.10 -0.41
C THR A 55 27.54 10.01 -0.58
N LEU A 56 26.79 9.70 0.48
CA LEU A 56 25.71 8.72 0.48
C LEU A 56 24.33 9.35 0.23
N LEU A 57 24.21 10.67 0.24
CA LEU A 57 22.92 11.36 0.07
C LEU A 57 22.54 11.48 -1.40
N LEU A 58 21.25 11.37 -1.69
CA LEU A 58 20.65 11.50 -3.01
C LEU A 58 19.67 12.70 -2.99
N PRO A 59 20.18 13.94 -2.89
CA PRO A 59 19.33 15.14 -2.90
C PRO A 59 18.59 15.26 -4.24
N GLY A 60 17.39 15.85 -4.22
CA GLY A 60 16.54 16.01 -5.39
C GLY A 60 15.62 14.82 -5.70
N ILE A 61 15.92 13.62 -5.18
CA ILE A 61 15.03 12.46 -5.28
C ILE A 61 13.83 12.65 -4.36
N ASN A 62 12.67 12.95 -4.96
CA ASN A 62 11.41 13.14 -4.24
C ASN A 62 10.50 11.91 -4.29
N THR A 63 10.75 10.98 -5.22
CA THR A 63 9.98 9.76 -5.38
C THR A 63 10.91 8.56 -5.45
N LEU A 64 10.70 7.59 -4.54
CA LEU A 64 11.48 6.37 -4.46
C LEU A 64 10.54 5.16 -4.60
N VAL A 65 10.84 4.26 -5.54
CA VAL A 65 10.17 2.97 -5.70
C VAL A 65 11.19 1.86 -5.53
N VAL A 66 10.99 1.00 -4.56
CA VAL A 66 11.99 0.01 -4.13
C VAL A 66 11.37 -1.33 -3.82
N THR A 67 12.15 -2.40 -3.94
CA THR A 67 11.82 -3.67 -3.27
C THR A 67 12.07 -3.56 -1.77
N SER A 68 11.55 -4.50 -0.99
CA SER A 68 11.78 -4.56 0.46
C SER A 68 13.25 -4.60 0.85
N ALA A 69 14.08 -5.29 0.04
CA ALA A 69 15.53 -5.33 0.27
C ALA A 69 16.20 -3.96 0.10
N ALA A 70 15.67 -3.09 -0.77
CA ALA A 70 16.22 -1.76 -1.06
C ALA A 70 15.56 -0.63 -0.24
N ALA A 71 14.64 -0.96 0.67
CA ALA A 71 13.87 0.02 1.44
C ALA A 71 14.74 0.93 2.32
N PHE A 72 15.94 0.48 2.73
CA PHE A 72 16.89 1.32 3.46
C PHE A 72 17.34 2.56 2.67
N LEU A 73 17.24 2.56 1.33
CA LEU A 73 17.60 3.73 0.50
C LEU A 73 16.72 4.95 0.79
N ALA A 74 15.59 4.78 1.47
CA ALA A 74 14.77 5.90 1.93
C ALA A 74 15.59 6.89 2.79
N SER A 75 16.50 6.41 3.65
CA SER A 75 17.33 7.27 4.50
C SER A 75 18.38 8.07 3.72
N HIS A 76 18.63 7.70 2.47
CA HIS A 76 19.56 8.38 1.58
C HIS A 76 18.88 9.55 0.83
N CYS A 77 17.56 9.64 0.85
CA CYS A 77 16.80 10.63 0.06
C CYS A 77 16.22 11.72 0.99
N PRO A 78 16.93 12.81 1.29
CA PRO A 78 16.48 13.82 2.24
C PRO A 78 15.21 14.59 1.79
N ASP A 79 14.98 14.67 0.48
CA ASP A 79 13.83 15.37 -0.12
C ASP A 79 12.64 14.42 -0.42
N LEU A 80 12.67 13.21 0.13
CA LEU A 80 11.71 12.16 -0.20
C LEU A 80 10.30 12.52 0.25
N ARG A 81 9.37 12.55 -0.73
CA ARG A 81 7.95 12.82 -0.50
C ARG A 81 7.09 11.59 -0.74
N HIS A 82 7.47 10.75 -1.71
CA HIS A 82 6.72 9.58 -2.12
C HIS A 82 7.59 8.32 -2.03
N LEU A 83 7.15 7.34 -1.26
CA LEU A 83 7.84 6.07 -1.09
C LEU A 83 6.89 4.92 -1.43
N VAL A 84 7.31 4.07 -2.36
CA VAL A 84 6.63 2.83 -2.72
C VAL A 84 7.58 1.67 -2.44
N VAL A 85 7.17 0.74 -1.57
CA VAL A 85 7.89 -0.49 -1.28
C VAL A 85 7.07 -1.66 -1.82
N GLU A 86 7.52 -2.24 -2.92
CA GLU A 86 6.83 -3.32 -3.61
C GLU A 86 7.81 -4.43 -3.97
N ASP A 87 7.56 -5.60 -3.40
CA ASP A 87 8.16 -6.84 -3.88
C ASP A 87 7.32 -7.31 -5.07
N GLY A 88 7.89 -7.23 -6.27
CA GLY A 88 7.23 -7.75 -7.48
C GLY A 88 6.95 -9.25 -7.37
N PRO A 89 6.39 -9.90 -8.42
CA PRO A 89 6.11 -11.34 -8.41
C PRO A 89 7.39 -12.21 -8.48
N SER A 90 8.48 -11.80 -7.82
CA SER A 90 9.66 -12.61 -7.64
C SER A 90 9.34 -13.73 -6.66
N CYS A 91 9.44 -14.98 -7.14
CA CYS A 91 9.20 -16.25 -6.42
C CYS A 91 10.17 -16.52 -5.24
N MET A 92 10.70 -15.48 -4.60
CA MET A 92 11.66 -15.59 -3.52
C MET A 92 10.88 -15.51 -2.21
N ILE A 93 10.75 -16.65 -1.51
CA ILE A 93 10.22 -16.72 -0.15
C ILE A 93 11.27 -16.08 0.77
N GLU A 94 11.21 -14.75 0.92
CA GLU A 94 12.04 -14.05 1.89
C GLU A 94 11.35 -14.00 3.25
N THR A 95 12.14 -14.11 4.33
CA THR A 95 11.61 -13.93 5.69
C THR A 95 11.05 -12.52 5.82
N TYR A 96 9.76 -12.43 6.16
CA TYR A 96 9.10 -11.17 6.42
C TYR A 96 9.85 -10.34 7.47
N LEU A 97 10.28 -9.15 7.09
CA LEU A 97 10.73 -8.10 8.02
C LEU A 97 9.60 -7.10 8.22
N ASN A 98 9.41 -6.52 9.40
CA ASN A 98 8.40 -5.46 9.54
C ASN A 98 8.84 -4.18 8.79
N VAL A 99 7.89 -3.32 8.45
CA VAL A 99 8.16 -2.10 7.67
C VAL A 99 9.19 -1.19 8.34
N PRO A 100 9.09 -0.84 9.65
CA PRO A 100 10.08 0.00 10.32
C PRO A 100 11.51 -0.56 10.23
N THR A 101 11.68 -1.88 10.37
CA THR A 101 13.00 -2.53 10.28
C THR A 101 13.58 -2.45 8.86
N ARG A 102 12.76 -2.60 7.82
CA ARG A 102 13.23 -2.49 6.42
C ARG A 102 13.72 -1.08 6.06
N LEU A 103 13.20 -0.06 6.74
CA LEU A 103 13.54 1.35 6.52
C LEU A 103 14.71 1.85 7.39
N LEU A 104 15.31 0.99 8.21
CA LEU A 104 16.46 1.37 9.02
C LEU A 104 17.64 1.72 8.11
N PRO A 105 18.34 2.84 8.38
CA PRO A 105 19.53 3.20 7.62
C PRO A 105 20.63 2.16 7.85
N LEU A 106 21.37 1.84 6.79
CA LEU A 106 22.56 1.01 6.91
C LEU A 106 23.76 1.78 7.48
N HIS A 107 23.77 3.11 7.35
CA HIS A 107 24.79 3.98 7.95
C HIS A 107 24.20 4.76 9.15
N PRO A 108 24.81 4.70 10.35
CA PRO A 108 24.22 5.22 11.59
C PRO A 108 24.00 6.74 11.61
N GLN A 109 24.72 7.49 10.77
CA GLN A 109 24.62 8.94 10.70
C GLN A 109 23.57 9.46 9.67
N LEU A 110 22.93 8.58 8.89
CA LEU A 110 21.88 8.99 7.94
C LEU A 110 20.55 9.30 8.64
N VAL A 111 19.74 10.17 8.02
CA VAL A 111 18.39 10.53 8.46
C VAL A 111 17.56 9.25 8.54
N GLY A 112 17.24 8.82 9.75
CA GLY A 112 16.76 7.46 10.02
C GLY A 112 17.29 6.91 11.35
N SER A 113 18.38 7.48 11.88
CA SER A 113 18.79 7.27 13.27
C SER A 113 17.70 7.70 14.27
N GLN A 114 16.90 8.72 13.91
CA GLN A 114 15.71 9.14 14.64
C GLN A 114 14.40 8.46 14.17
N ARG A 115 14.47 7.58 13.16
CA ARG A 115 13.34 6.85 12.55
C ARG A 115 12.19 7.72 12.02
N THR A 116 12.44 8.99 11.69
CA THR A 116 11.40 9.93 11.24
C THR A 116 11.68 10.46 9.83
N TYR A 117 10.65 10.45 8.99
CA TYR A 117 10.64 11.00 7.63
C TYR A 117 9.57 12.10 7.55
N PRO A 118 9.85 13.31 8.07
CA PRO A 118 8.84 14.34 8.26
C PRO A 118 8.31 14.92 6.94
N GLN A 119 9.04 14.77 5.83
CA GLN A 119 8.60 15.26 4.52
C GLN A 119 7.79 14.23 3.72
N LEU A 120 7.74 12.99 4.18
CA LEU A 120 7.03 11.92 3.47
C LEU A 120 5.52 12.16 3.55
N THR A 121 4.90 12.33 2.39
CA THR A 121 3.46 12.60 2.25
C THR A 121 2.71 11.42 1.65
N HIS A 122 3.39 10.56 0.88
CA HIS A 122 2.80 9.39 0.25
C HIS A 122 3.60 8.14 0.58
N PHE A 123 2.91 7.13 1.10
CA PHE A 123 3.51 5.85 1.43
C PHE A 123 2.64 4.71 0.92
N ASP A 124 3.27 3.80 0.20
CA ASP A 124 2.64 2.61 -0.38
C ASP A 124 3.53 1.41 -0.08
N THR A 125 3.00 0.41 0.61
CA THR A 125 3.79 -0.78 0.96
C THR A 125 2.93 -2.01 1.15
N THR A 126 3.56 -3.17 0.97
CA THR A 126 3.00 -4.44 1.39
C THR A 126 3.53 -4.86 2.77
N ALA A 127 2.60 -5.16 3.68
CA ALA A 127 2.91 -5.56 5.05
C ALA A 127 1.85 -6.52 5.62
N LYS A 128 2.12 -7.09 6.80
CA LYS A 128 1.13 -7.89 7.56
C LYS A 128 0.07 -7.01 8.22
N TRP A 129 0.42 -5.75 8.51
CA TRP A 129 -0.46 -4.77 9.14
C TRP A 129 -1.04 -5.27 10.47
N SER A 130 -0.16 -5.70 11.37
CA SER A 130 -0.52 -5.92 12.77
C SER A 130 -0.65 -4.59 13.52
N ALA A 131 -1.30 -4.60 14.69
CA ALA A 131 -1.45 -3.39 15.50
C ALA A 131 -0.09 -2.83 15.92
N GLU A 132 0.85 -3.70 16.30
CA GLU A 132 2.24 -3.35 16.64
C GLU A 132 2.97 -2.70 15.47
N GLU A 133 2.80 -3.25 14.26
CA GLU A 133 3.45 -2.72 13.06
C GLU A 133 2.94 -1.33 12.70
N ILE A 134 1.62 -1.11 12.78
CA ILE A 134 1.01 0.21 12.54
C ILE A 134 1.48 1.19 13.62
N ALA A 135 1.43 0.80 14.89
CA ALA A 135 1.86 1.65 16.01
C ALA A 135 3.34 2.06 15.91
N ALA A 136 4.20 1.20 15.37
CA ALA A 136 5.59 1.52 15.12
C ALA A 136 5.80 2.37 13.85
N LEU A 137 4.92 2.25 12.86
CA LEU A 137 5.02 2.98 11.58
C LEU A 137 4.55 4.43 11.70
N VAL A 138 3.40 4.67 12.34
CA VAL A 138 2.77 5.99 12.36
C VAL A 138 3.66 7.13 12.90
N PRO A 139 4.55 6.93 13.90
CA PRO A 139 5.46 7.99 14.36
C PRO A 139 6.55 8.31 13.34
N CYS A 140 6.84 7.38 12.42
CA CYS A 140 7.86 7.57 11.39
C CYS A 140 7.42 8.58 10.33
N PHE A 141 6.11 8.76 10.11
CA PHE A 141 5.56 9.56 9.01
C PHE A 141 4.52 10.59 9.48
N PRO A 142 4.91 11.58 10.29
CA PRO A 142 3.97 12.50 10.93
C PRO A 142 3.15 13.35 9.94
N SER A 143 3.66 13.59 8.74
CA SER A 143 3.00 14.43 7.71
C SER A 143 2.38 13.62 6.58
N LEU A 144 2.12 12.33 6.82
CA LEU A 144 1.56 11.44 5.80
C LEU A 144 0.14 11.85 5.40
N GLN A 145 -0.06 12.08 4.10
CA GLN A 145 -1.35 12.48 3.52
C GLN A 145 -2.01 11.35 2.73
N HIS A 146 -1.20 10.44 2.19
CA HIS A 146 -1.65 9.30 1.40
C HIS A 146 -0.99 8.02 1.92
N LEU A 147 -1.82 7.06 2.32
CA LEU A 147 -1.37 5.74 2.76
C LEU A 147 -2.07 4.66 1.94
N HIS A 148 -1.28 3.82 1.27
CA HIS A 148 -1.76 2.61 0.62
C HIS A 148 -1.22 1.39 1.37
N MET A 149 -2.14 0.71 2.05
CA MET A 149 -1.89 -0.53 2.79
C MET A 149 -2.16 -1.72 1.87
N ARG A 150 -1.11 -2.36 1.35
CA ARG A 150 -1.22 -3.62 0.59
C ARG A 150 -0.99 -4.79 1.54
N SER A 151 -1.71 -5.90 1.36
CA SER A 151 -1.45 -7.12 2.14
C SER A 151 -0.88 -8.24 1.27
N ASP A 152 0.12 -8.96 1.81
CA ASP A 152 0.68 -10.17 1.21
C ASP A 152 -0.28 -11.34 1.42
N ALA A 153 -0.76 -11.49 2.66
CA ALA A 153 -1.83 -12.40 3.01
C ALA A 153 -3.15 -11.79 2.57
N PHE A 154 -4.13 -12.59 2.18
CA PHE A 154 -5.45 -12.09 1.80
C PHE A 154 -6.19 -11.36 2.94
N CYS A 155 -5.58 -11.13 4.11
CA CYS A 155 -6.15 -10.45 5.26
C CYS A 155 -5.14 -9.52 5.95
N TYR A 156 -5.65 -8.55 6.72
CA TYR A 156 -4.86 -7.80 7.69
C TYR A 156 -4.80 -8.56 9.01
N HIS A 157 -3.67 -8.45 9.71
CA HIS A 157 -3.51 -9.08 11.02
C HIS A 157 -4.18 -8.30 12.16
N ALA A 158 -4.36 -6.99 12.00
CA ALA A 158 -5.17 -6.16 12.89
C ALA A 158 -6.63 -6.08 12.43
N SER A 159 -7.55 -5.85 13.38
CA SER A 159 -8.93 -5.52 13.05
C SER A 159 -9.01 -4.15 12.37
N ILE A 160 -10.01 -3.95 11.50
CA ILE A 160 -10.24 -2.64 10.85
C ILE A 160 -10.46 -1.54 11.88
N PHE A 161 -11.22 -1.82 12.95
CA PHE A 161 -11.41 -0.87 14.04
C PHE A 161 -10.06 -0.43 14.66
N THR A 162 -9.20 -1.39 14.98
CA THR A 162 -7.85 -1.12 15.53
C THR A 162 -7.00 -0.32 14.54
N ILE A 163 -7.03 -0.66 13.25
CA ILE A 163 -6.32 0.07 12.20
C ILE A 163 -6.77 1.54 12.20
N MET A 164 -8.09 1.79 12.13
CA MET A 164 -8.61 3.16 12.05
C MET A 164 -8.30 3.97 13.30
N GLN A 165 -8.36 3.38 14.49
CA GLN A 165 -7.98 4.04 15.74
C GLN A 165 -6.51 4.46 15.75
N LEU A 166 -5.60 3.55 15.38
CA LEU A 166 -4.16 3.83 15.35
C LEU A 166 -3.81 4.89 14.31
N LEU A 167 -4.40 4.82 13.12
CA LEU A 167 -4.18 5.80 12.07
C LEU A 167 -4.77 7.16 12.44
N GLY A 168 -6.00 7.20 12.93
CA GLY A 168 -6.70 8.43 13.30
C GLY A 168 -6.04 9.20 14.44
N HIS A 169 -5.51 8.50 15.44
CA HIS A 169 -4.83 9.12 16.56
C HIS A 169 -3.52 9.82 16.15
N ASN A 170 -2.77 9.22 15.20
CA ASN A 170 -1.39 9.61 14.91
C ASN A 170 -1.21 10.36 13.58
N LEU A 171 -2.03 10.07 12.56
CA LEU A 171 -1.91 10.63 11.21
C LEU A 171 -3.01 11.67 10.94
N ARG A 172 -2.91 12.81 11.62
CA ARG A 172 -3.95 13.86 11.55
C ARG A 172 -4.13 14.46 10.16
N ASP A 173 -3.10 14.42 9.32
CA ASP A 173 -3.09 14.98 7.96
C ASP A 173 -3.48 13.98 6.88
N LEU A 174 -3.85 12.75 7.25
CA LEU A 174 -4.19 11.71 6.29
C LEU A 174 -5.47 12.08 5.53
N LYS A 175 -5.34 12.28 4.22
CA LYS A 175 -6.43 12.63 3.28
C LYS A 175 -6.91 11.43 2.49
N THR A 176 -6.02 10.50 2.17
CA THR A 176 -6.33 9.32 1.36
C THR A 176 -5.83 8.06 2.05
N LEU A 177 -6.74 7.12 2.27
CA LEU A 177 -6.42 5.79 2.78
C LEU A 177 -6.86 4.76 1.75
N LYS A 178 -5.93 3.91 1.30
CA LYS A 178 -6.23 2.79 0.41
C LYS A 178 -5.93 1.47 1.08
N LEU A 179 -6.97 0.65 1.17
CA LEU A 179 -6.92 -0.67 1.79
C LEU A 179 -7.04 -1.73 0.69
N ASN A 180 -5.98 -2.48 0.42
CA ASN A 180 -6.00 -3.56 -0.58
C ASN A 180 -6.12 -4.94 0.08
N LYS A 181 -6.82 -5.86 -0.62
CA LYS A 181 -7.03 -7.26 -0.20
C LYS A 181 -7.55 -7.40 1.24
N VAL A 182 -8.64 -6.71 1.56
CA VAL A 182 -9.22 -6.79 2.89
C VAL A 182 -10.07 -8.05 3.05
N GLY A 183 -9.48 -9.24 3.10
CA GLY A 183 -10.25 -10.49 3.13
C GLY A 183 -11.11 -10.69 4.38
N ASN A 184 -10.77 -10.05 5.50
CA ASN A 184 -11.54 -10.13 6.76
C ASN A 184 -12.79 -9.23 6.79
N LEU A 185 -13.03 -8.44 5.73
CA LEU A 185 -14.23 -7.63 5.63
C LEU A 185 -15.36 -8.32 4.89
N ASP A 186 -15.29 -9.64 4.65
CA ASP A 186 -16.23 -10.25 3.72
C ASP A 186 -16.19 -9.47 2.38
N VAL A 187 -15.02 -9.01 1.94
CA VAL A 187 -14.81 -8.44 0.58
C VAL A 187 -13.83 -9.27 -0.23
N GLY A 188 -13.30 -10.36 0.37
CA GLY A 188 -12.65 -11.46 -0.33
C GLY A 188 -13.64 -12.41 -1.04
N PHE A 189 -14.89 -12.00 -1.25
CA PHE A 189 -15.95 -12.88 -1.74
C PHE A 189 -15.69 -13.46 -3.12
N ARG A 190 -14.71 -13.03 -3.91
CA ARG A 190 -14.45 -13.68 -5.21
C ARG A 190 -14.20 -15.19 -5.05
N ALA A 191 -13.53 -15.63 -3.98
CA ALA A 191 -13.31 -17.07 -3.74
C ALA A 191 -14.53 -17.77 -3.13
N VAL A 192 -15.22 -17.12 -2.18
CA VAL A 192 -16.41 -17.68 -1.52
C VAL A 192 -17.61 -17.71 -2.47
N TRP A 193 -17.87 -16.64 -3.22
CA TRP A 193 -18.86 -16.57 -4.30
C TRP A 193 -18.62 -17.62 -5.39
N LYS A 194 -17.36 -17.81 -5.83
CA LYS A 194 -17.04 -18.86 -6.81
C LYS A 194 -17.40 -20.25 -6.27
N ARG A 195 -17.12 -20.54 -4.99
CA ARG A 195 -17.48 -21.80 -4.33
C ARG A 195 -19.01 -21.94 -4.12
N SER A 196 -19.70 -20.85 -3.80
CA SER A 196 -21.14 -20.87 -3.54
C SER A 196 -21.95 -20.92 -4.84
N ILE A 197 -21.48 -20.32 -5.93
CA ILE A 197 -22.15 -20.41 -7.24
C ILE A 197 -22.07 -21.82 -7.82
N THR A 198 -20.96 -22.53 -7.65
CA THR A 198 -20.84 -23.92 -8.11
C THR A 198 -21.83 -24.85 -7.41
N ALA A 199 -22.36 -24.45 -6.25
CA ALA A 199 -23.37 -25.22 -5.51
C ALA A 199 -24.83 -24.86 -5.90
N CYS A 200 -25.06 -23.78 -6.65
CA CYS A 200 -26.41 -23.39 -7.09
C CYS A 200 -26.80 -24.13 -8.37
N SER A 201 -27.89 -24.90 -8.33
CA SER A 201 -28.37 -25.67 -9.48
C SER A 201 -29.15 -24.85 -10.52
N THR A 202 -29.60 -23.64 -10.16
CA THR A 202 -30.38 -22.76 -11.05
C THR A 202 -29.89 -21.31 -11.07
N GLU A 203 -30.18 -20.61 -12.16
CA GLU A 203 -29.90 -19.17 -12.32
C GLU A 203 -30.64 -18.31 -11.29
N ALA A 204 -31.91 -18.63 -11.02
CA ALA A 204 -32.71 -17.93 -10.02
C ALA A 204 -32.08 -18.00 -8.62
N GLN A 205 -31.58 -19.17 -8.22
CA GLN A 205 -30.86 -19.33 -6.95
C GLN A 205 -29.55 -18.54 -6.91
N ARG A 206 -28.78 -18.53 -8.02
CA ARG A 206 -27.55 -17.73 -8.11
C ARG A 206 -27.82 -16.23 -7.97
N ARG A 207 -28.89 -15.72 -8.60
CA ARG A 207 -29.28 -14.31 -8.51
C ARG A 207 -29.70 -13.92 -7.10
N VAL A 208 -30.52 -14.75 -6.43
CA VAL A 208 -30.92 -14.51 -5.03
C VAL A 208 -29.70 -14.52 -4.10
N LEU A 209 -28.81 -15.50 -4.25
CA LEU A 209 -27.57 -15.59 -3.48
C LEU A 209 -26.65 -14.39 -3.75
N TRP A 210 -26.54 -13.94 -5.00
CA TRP A 210 -25.76 -12.76 -5.37
C TRP A 210 -26.33 -11.50 -4.74
N LEU A 211 -27.64 -11.27 -4.81
CA LEU A 211 -28.30 -10.13 -4.18
C LEU A 211 -28.05 -10.11 -2.67
N HIS A 212 -28.20 -11.26 -2.00
CA HIS A 212 -27.95 -11.36 -0.56
C HIS A 212 -26.48 -11.06 -0.21
N ASN A 213 -25.52 -11.66 -0.92
CA ASN A 213 -24.10 -11.42 -0.70
C ASN A 213 -23.70 -9.98 -1.02
N GLU A 214 -24.28 -9.36 -2.05
CA GLU A 214 -24.02 -7.97 -2.41
C GLU A 214 -24.50 -7.03 -1.29
N VAL A 215 -25.68 -7.27 -0.71
CA VAL A 215 -26.17 -6.50 0.44
C VAL A 215 -25.21 -6.60 1.62
N HIS A 216 -24.76 -7.80 2.00
CA HIS A 216 -23.81 -7.99 3.09
C HIS A 216 -22.46 -7.32 2.82
N ARG A 217 -21.97 -7.42 1.59
CA ARG A 217 -20.73 -6.79 1.15
C ARG A 217 -20.80 -5.27 1.23
N VAL A 218 -21.87 -4.67 0.70
CA VAL A 218 -22.11 -3.22 0.77
C VAL A 218 -22.21 -2.75 2.22
N GLN A 219 -22.90 -3.51 3.09
CA GLN A 219 -22.94 -3.23 4.52
C GLN A 219 -21.55 -3.25 5.16
N ALA A 220 -20.73 -4.26 4.87
CA ALA A 220 -19.38 -4.38 5.41
C ALA A 220 -18.45 -3.25 4.94
N GLU A 221 -18.48 -2.92 3.65
CA GLU A 221 -17.73 -1.81 3.07
C GLU A 221 -18.15 -0.46 3.66
N ASN A 222 -19.46 -0.22 3.80
CA ASN A 222 -19.98 0.97 4.45
C ASN A 222 -19.56 1.07 5.91
N ASN A 223 -19.52 -0.05 6.64
CA ASN A 223 -19.02 -0.05 8.02
C ASN A 223 -17.56 0.38 8.09
N VAL A 224 -16.73 -0.03 7.14
CA VAL A 224 -15.30 0.37 7.10
C VAL A 224 -15.14 1.83 6.80
N VAL A 225 -15.85 2.31 5.78
CA VAL A 225 -15.81 3.72 5.41
C VAL A 225 -16.32 4.59 6.55
N ARG A 226 -17.41 4.17 7.21
CA ARG A 226 -17.93 4.85 8.41
C ARG A 226 -16.87 4.93 9.50
N LEU A 227 -16.22 3.81 9.81
CA LEU A 227 -15.13 3.77 10.80
C LEU A 227 -13.93 4.65 10.40
N ALA A 228 -13.54 4.63 9.13
CA ALA A 228 -12.43 5.41 8.61
C ALA A 228 -12.71 6.91 8.71
N PHE A 229 -13.86 7.37 8.23
CA PHE A 229 -14.24 8.78 8.31
C PHE A 229 -14.50 9.23 9.75
N ALA A 230 -15.06 8.39 10.63
CA ALA A 230 -15.25 8.73 12.04
C ALA A 230 -13.94 8.79 12.83
N SER A 231 -12.93 7.98 12.47
CA SER A 231 -11.66 7.94 13.20
C SER A 231 -10.63 8.92 12.66
N ILE A 232 -10.68 9.26 11.37
CA ILE A 232 -9.66 10.06 10.68
C ILE A 232 -10.30 11.35 10.16
N GLU A 233 -10.20 12.41 10.98
CA GLU A 233 -10.92 13.67 10.79
C GLU A 233 -10.69 14.32 9.41
N ARG A 234 -9.46 14.30 8.89
CA ARG A 234 -9.13 14.94 7.60
C ARG A 234 -9.25 14.02 6.39
N LEU A 235 -9.71 12.78 6.58
CA LEU A 235 -9.84 11.82 5.50
C LEU A 235 -10.90 12.27 4.50
N ARG A 236 -10.49 12.35 3.23
CA ARG A 236 -11.34 12.73 2.09
C ARG A 236 -11.72 11.52 1.25
N GLU A 237 -10.81 10.57 1.13
CA GLU A 237 -10.96 9.39 0.29
C GLU A 237 -10.59 8.12 1.05
N CYS A 238 -11.49 7.14 1.02
CA CYS A 238 -11.23 5.79 1.49
C CYS A 238 -11.40 4.81 0.32
N TRP A 239 -10.30 4.22 -0.12
CA TRP A 239 -10.28 3.23 -1.19
C TRP A 239 -10.34 1.83 -0.61
N LEU A 240 -11.28 1.02 -1.11
CA LEU A 240 -11.38 -0.41 -0.81
C LEU A 240 -11.04 -1.19 -2.07
N GLY A 241 -9.85 -1.80 -2.09
CA GLY A 241 -9.29 -2.39 -3.29
C GLY A 241 -8.81 -1.32 -4.29
N ASN A 242 -8.71 -1.72 -5.56
CA ASN A 242 -8.16 -0.86 -6.61
C ASN A 242 -9.21 0.02 -7.30
N GLU A 243 -10.49 -0.31 -7.17
CA GLU A 243 -11.53 0.17 -8.08
C GLU A 243 -12.63 0.93 -7.37
N ARG A 244 -12.68 0.90 -6.04
CA ARG A 244 -13.75 1.52 -5.28
C ARG A 244 -13.21 2.57 -4.34
N VAL A 245 -13.74 3.78 -4.45
CA VAL A 245 -13.41 4.90 -3.57
C VAL A 245 -14.69 5.47 -2.98
N ALA A 246 -14.71 5.58 -1.66
CA ALA A 246 -15.68 6.41 -0.97
C ALA A 246 -15.08 7.81 -0.80
N ARG A 247 -15.80 8.83 -1.26
CA ARG A 247 -15.43 10.24 -1.14
C ARG A 247 -16.35 10.92 -0.14
N ARG A 248 -15.78 11.55 0.88
CA ARG A 248 -16.54 12.33 1.86
C ARG A 248 -17.19 13.54 1.17
N LEU A 249 -18.45 13.82 1.50
CA LEU A 249 -19.17 14.98 0.96
C LEU A 249 -18.63 16.29 1.53
N ALA A 250 -18.64 17.35 0.71
CA ALA A 250 -18.23 18.68 1.13
C ALA A 250 -19.18 19.23 2.20
N GLY A 251 -18.64 19.78 3.29
CA GLY A 251 -19.41 20.28 4.43
C GLY A 251 -19.50 19.31 5.62
N CYS A 252 -19.22 18.02 5.41
CA CYS A 252 -19.15 17.00 6.45
C CYS A 252 -17.75 17.00 7.11
N SER A 253 -17.42 18.01 7.92
CA SER A 253 -16.12 18.12 8.59
C SER A 253 -16.11 17.65 10.06
N GLY A 254 -17.16 16.96 10.51
CA GLY A 254 -17.30 16.48 11.89
C GLY A 254 -17.92 15.09 11.98
N ASN A 255 -17.89 14.51 13.19
CA ASN A 255 -18.45 13.19 13.47
C ASN A 255 -19.99 13.14 13.45
N ASP A 256 -20.65 14.29 13.54
CA ASP A 256 -22.09 14.38 13.77
C ASP A 256 -22.92 14.31 12.46
N ASP A 257 -22.31 14.60 11.30
CA ASP A 257 -22.94 14.51 9.96
C ASP A 257 -21.97 13.84 8.96
N LEU A 258 -21.78 12.53 9.09
CA LEU A 258 -20.92 11.74 8.19
C LEU A 258 -21.70 11.28 6.96
N SER A 259 -21.39 11.85 5.80
CA SER A 259 -21.95 11.38 4.52
C SER A 259 -20.86 11.24 3.45
N TRP A 260 -21.02 10.26 2.57
CA TRP A 260 -20.08 9.98 1.49
C TRP A 260 -20.77 9.47 0.23
N VAL A 261 -20.05 9.58 -0.87
CA VAL A 261 -20.43 9.06 -2.18
C VAL A 261 -19.45 7.98 -2.58
N TRP A 262 -19.98 6.82 -2.95
CA TRP A 262 -19.21 5.79 -3.62
C TRP A 262 -18.98 6.15 -5.08
N GLU A 263 -17.74 6.11 -5.53
CA GLU A 263 -17.37 6.07 -6.95
C GLU A 263 -16.75 4.69 -7.21
N ARG A 264 -17.38 3.89 -8.09
CA ARG A 264 -16.84 2.62 -8.57
C ARG A 264 -16.22 2.88 -9.95
N LYS A 265 -14.89 2.75 -10.07
CA LYS A 265 -14.24 2.56 -11.38
C LYS A 265 -14.62 1.18 -11.89
N ARG A 266 -14.81 1.05 -13.20
CA ARG A 266 -15.14 -0.23 -13.84
C ARG A 266 -14.09 -1.26 -13.43
N GLU A 267 -14.52 -2.42 -12.93
CA GLU A 267 -13.55 -3.46 -12.56
C GLU A 267 -12.74 -3.85 -13.81
N ASP A 268 -11.41 -3.67 -13.77
CA ASP A 268 -10.55 -4.14 -14.84
C ASP A 268 -10.57 -5.66 -14.75
N ILE A 269 -11.32 -6.25 -15.67
CA ILE A 269 -11.46 -7.69 -15.81
C ILE A 269 -10.05 -8.28 -15.89
N ASP A 270 -9.73 -9.20 -14.98
CA ASP A 270 -8.55 -10.05 -15.10
C ASP A 270 -8.43 -10.49 -16.56
N VAL A 271 -7.36 -10.06 -17.24
CA VAL A 271 -7.04 -10.45 -18.62
C VAL A 271 -7.06 -11.98 -18.77
N CYS A 272 -6.86 -12.70 -17.67
CA CYS A 272 -6.94 -14.16 -17.54
C CYS A 272 -8.36 -14.78 -17.59
N THR A 273 -9.44 -14.00 -17.69
CA THR A 273 -10.83 -14.51 -17.58
C THR A 273 -11.69 -14.44 -18.84
N ASN A 274 -11.17 -13.89 -19.94
CA ASN A 274 -11.91 -13.79 -21.21
C ASN A 274 -12.33 -15.14 -21.81
N HIS A 275 -11.78 -16.26 -21.32
CA HIS A 275 -12.18 -17.63 -21.69
C HIS A 275 -12.61 -18.49 -20.49
N SER A 276 -12.85 -17.88 -19.32
CA SER A 276 -13.31 -18.62 -18.14
C SER A 276 -14.84 -18.71 -18.11
N GLU A 277 -15.39 -19.79 -17.55
CA GLU A 277 -16.84 -19.96 -17.31
C GLU A 277 -17.47 -18.78 -16.55
N TRP A 278 -16.65 -18.01 -15.82
CA TRP A 278 -17.05 -16.82 -15.07
C TRP A 278 -17.41 -15.61 -15.95
N ALA A 279 -16.98 -15.59 -17.22
CA ALA A 279 -17.37 -14.55 -18.17
C ALA A 279 -18.88 -14.58 -18.45
N ASN A 280 -19.54 -15.74 -18.33
CA ASN A 280 -20.98 -15.90 -18.56
C ASN A 280 -21.84 -15.21 -17.49
N TYR A 281 -21.29 -14.94 -16.30
CA TYR A 281 -21.98 -14.23 -15.22
C TYR A 281 -21.72 -12.72 -15.24
N ARG A 282 -21.09 -12.19 -16.30
CA ARG A 282 -20.72 -10.76 -16.44
C ARG A 282 -21.94 -9.85 -16.40
N ALA A 283 -22.95 -10.13 -17.23
CA ALA A 283 -24.16 -9.33 -17.32
C ALA A 283 -24.94 -9.30 -15.98
N GLU A 284 -24.91 -10.40 -15.22
CA GLU A 284 -25.58 -10.50 -13.92
C GLU A 284 -24.89 -9.67 -12.83
N LYS A 285 -23.57 -9.46 -12.94
CA LYS A 285 -22.81 -8.59 -12.04
C LYS A 285 -22.95 -7.11 -12.38
N GLU A 286 -22.81 -6.77 -13.66
CA GLU A 286 -22.84 -5.38 -14.13
C GLU A 286 -24.21 -4.73 -13.94
N ALA A 287 -25.31 -5.49 -13.98
CA ALA A 287 -26.68 -4.98 -13.82
C ALA A 287 -26.99 -4.38 -12.44
N VAL A 288 -26.17 -4.66 -11.42
CA VAL A 288 -26.37 -4.19 -10.02
C VAL A 288 -25.44 -3.01 -9.70
N VAL A 289 -24.61 -2.57 -10.65
CA VAL A 289 -23.60 -1.52 -10.40
C VAL A 289 -24.25 -0.14 -10.43
N VAL A 290 -24.53 0.41 -9.25
CA VAL A 290 -24.91 1.81 -9.10
C VAL A 290 -23.64 2.67 -9.16
N CYS A 291 -23.56 3.57 -10.15
CA CYS A 291 -22.38 4.41 -10.39
C CYS A 291 -22.08 5.41 -9.27
N SER A 292 -23.07 5.74 -8.44
CA SER A 292 -22.92 6.59 -7.26
C SER A 292 -23.91 6.21 -6.17
N GLU A 293 -23.43 5.71 -5.03
CA GLU A 293 -24.26 5.44 -3.85
C GLU A 293 -23.99 6.53 -2.80
N VAL A 294 -25.03 7.28 -2.42
CA VAL A 294 -24.98 8.21 -1.29
C VAL A 294 -25.36 7.43 -0.04
N CYS A 295 -24.50 7.40 0.96
CA CYS A 295 -24.83 6.79 2.26
C CYS A 295 -25.05 7.90 3.30
N THR A 296 -26.26 7.92 3.84
CA THR A 296 -26.68 8.70 5.03
C THR A 296 -26.66 7.82 6.27
#